data_AF-A0A1C5VJ36-F1
#
_entry.id   AF-A0A1C5VJ36-F1
#
_cell.length_a   1.000
_cell.length_b   1.000
_cell.length_c   1.000
_cell.angle_alpha   90.00
_cell.angle_beta   90.00
_cell.angle_gamma   90.00
#
_symmetry.space_group_name_H-M   'P 1'
#
loop_
_entity.id
_entity.type
_entity.pdbx_description
1 polymer ?
#
loop_
_entity_poly.entity_id
_entity_poly.type
_entity_poly.pdbx_seq_one_letter_code
_entity_poly.pdbx_strand_id
1 'polypeptide(L)'
;MKKCRYCGKELDSNLEFCSSECENSYRKIIEKDRYKIKYFISGIILGFLAMFYGVVSSRNCMIGSGIIVMGVTVVVLPFTTPETTALFGNKKARFIGRILGMILIAVGIWVGFI
;
A
#
# COMPACT_ATOMS: atom_id res chain seq x y z
N MET A 1 0.79 8.46 25.53
CA MET A 1 -0.37 9.19 25.00
C MET A 1 -0.92 8.42 23.81
N LYS A 2 -2.19 8.01 23.85
CA LYS A 2 -2.81 7.28 22.73
C LYS A 2 -3.23 8.29 21.66
N LYS A 3 -3.22 7.90 20.38
CA LYS A 3 -3.67 8.74 19.26
C LYS A 3 -4.85 8.07 18.56
N CYS A 4 -5.83 8.88 18.17
CA CYS A 4 -7.00 8.47 17.39
C CYS A 4 -6.56 7.73 16.10
N ARG A 5 -7.00 6.49 15.89
CA ARG A 5 -6.59 5.66 14.72
C ARG A 5 -6.99 6.24 13.36
N TYR A 6 -8.03 7.06 13.33
CA TYR A 6 -8.51 7.71 12.09
C TYR A 6 -7.87 9.08 11.86
N CYS A 7 -7.90 9.92 12.89
CA CYS A 7 -7.64 11.36 12.81
C CYS A 7 -6.27 11.79 13.36
N GLY A 8 -5.60 10.95 14.15
CA GLY A 8 -4.28 11.23 14.72
C GLY A 8 -4.27 12.23 15.89
N LYS A 9 -5.42 12.72 16.34
CA LYS A 9 -5.54 13.56 17.55
C LYS A 9 -5.08 12.79 18.78
N GLU A 10 -4.40 13.48 19.69
CA GLU A 10 -3.98 12.94 20.98
C GLU A 10 -5.20 12.72 21.87
N LEU A 11 -5.27 11.54 22.48
CA LEU A 11 -6.34 11.12 23.37
C LEU A 11 -5.79 10.96 24.78
N ASP A 12 -6.46 11.62 25.72
CA ASP A 12 -6.13 11.63 27.14
C ASP A 12 -6.56 10.33 27.85
N SER A 13 -7.58 9.67 27.30
CA SER A 13 -8.22 8.48 27.83
C SER A 13 -7.90 7.19 27.05
N ASN A 14 -8.26 6.02 27.59
CA ASN A 14 -8.09 4.69 26.94
C ASN A 14 -8.92 4.46 25.65
N LEU A 15 -9.67 5.45 25.20
CA LEU A 15 -10.48 5.41 23.98
C LEU A 15 -9.60 5.26 22.71
N GLU A 16 -10.06 4.48 21.73
CA GLU A 16 -9.35 4.27 20.44
C GLU A 16 -9.69 5.32 19.38
N PHE A 17 -10.82 6.04 19.55
CA PHE A 17 -11.35 7.03 18.60
C PHE A 17 -11.79 8.31 19.32
N CYS A 18 -11.66 9.46 18.65
CA CYS A 18 -12.04 10.75 19.23
C CYS A 18 -13.54 11.10 19.10
N SER A 19 -14.29 10.37 18.26
CA SER A 19 -15.71 10.58 17.99
C SER A 19 -16.30 9.36 17.29
N SER A 20 -17.62 9.19 17.39
CA SER A 20 -18.37 8.19 16.64
C SER A 20 -18.28 8.39 15.11
N GLU A 21 -18.07 9.63 14.64
CA GLU A 21 -17.77 9.92 13.23
C GLU A 21 -16.44 9.32 12.76
N CYS A 22 -15.40 9.41 13.60
CA CYS A 22 -14.10 8.80 13.32
C CYS A 22 -14.18 7.27 13.31
N GLU A 23 -14.94 6.69 14.23
CA GLU A 23 -15.19 5.25 14.27
C GLU A 23 -15.94 4.77 13.02
N ASN A 24 -17.05 5.44 12.65
CA ASN A 24 -17.84 5.07 11.48
C ASN A 24 -17.04 5.24 10.16
N SER A 25 -16.24 6.30 10.06
CA SER A 25 -15.37 6.53 8.91
C SER A 25 -14.25 5.48 8.82
N TYR A 26 -13.65 5.12 9.96
CA TYR A 26 -12.66 4.05 10.03
C TYR A 26 -13.27 2.69 9.64
N ARG A 27 -14.46 2.37 10.14
CA ARG A 27 -15.18 1.14 9.82
C ARG A 27 -15.53 1.05 8.33
N LYS A 28 -16.00 2.15 7.73
CA LYS A 28 -16.22 2.26 6.28
C LYS A 28 -14.93 2.05 5.47
N ILE A 29 -13.79 2.57 5.94
CA ILE A 29 -12.50 2.35 5.28
C ILE A 29 -12.11 0.88 5.36
N ILE A 30 -12.17 0.25 6.54
CA ILE A 30 -11.84 -1.18 6.71
C ILE A 30 -12.69 -2.09 5.84
N GLU A 31 -14.01 -1.87 5.82
CA GLU A 31 -14.91 -2.71 5.03
C GLU A 31 -14.64 -2.57 3.53
N LYS A 32 -14.28 -1.35 3.09
CA LYS A 32 -13.89 -1.05 1.72
C LYS A 32 -12.48 -1.57 1.39
N ASP A 33 -11.59 -1.61 2.36
CA ASP A 33 -10.24 -2.14 2.21
C ASP A 33 -10.25 -3.67 2.20
N ARG A 34 -11.19 -4.35 2.86
CA ARG A 34 -11.27 -5.83 2.86
C ARG A 34 -11.44 -6.43 1.46
N TYR A 35 -12.26 -5.84 0.59
CA TYR A 35 -12.36 -6.34 -0.79
C TYR A 35 -11.13 -5.95 -1.60
N LYS A 36 -10.59 -4.74 -1.40
CA LYS A 36 -9.39 -4.24 -2.09
C LYS A 36 -8.13 -5.00 -1.71
N ILE A 37 -8.04 -5.53 -0.49
CA ILE A 37 -6.87 -6.25 0.00
C ILE A 37 -6.68 -7.56 -0.76
N LYS A 38 -7.78 -8.20 -1.18
CA LYS A 38 -7.74 -9.39 -2.02
C LYS A 38 -7.16 -9.07 -3.40
N TYR A 39 -7.58 -7.95 -4.02
CA TYR A 39 -7.02 -7.48 -5.28
C TYR A 39 -5.56 -7.06 -5.16
N PHE A 40 -5.18 -6.44 -4.03
CA PHE A 40 -3.79 -6.10 -3.76
C PHE A 40 -2.91 -7.35 -3.64
N ILE A 41 -3.31 -8.32 -2.81
CA ILE A 41 -2.61 -9.60 -2.67
C ILE A 41 -2.51 -10.32 -4.03
N SER A 42 -3.59 -10.35 -4.80
CA SER A 42 -3.60 -10.93 -6.15
C SER A 42 -2.62 -10.22 -7.08
N GLY A 43 -2.56 -8.89 -7.06
CA GLY A 43 -1.61 -8.11 -7.83
C GLY A 43 -0.15 -8.35 -7.43
N ILE A 44 0.12 -8.50 -6.13
CA ILE A 44 1.44 -8.84 -5.61
C ILE A 44 1.87 -10.24 -6.08
N ILE A 45 0.99 -11.23 -5.99
CA ILE A 45 1.25 -12.60 -6.46
C ILE A 45 1.53 -12.61 -7.97
N LEU A 46 0.73 -11.88 -8.75
CA LEU A 46 0.90 -11.77 -10.20
C LEU A 46 2.25 -11.12 -10.57
N GLY A 47 2.62 -10.05 -9.89
CA GLY A 47 3.90 -9.38 -10.09
C GLY A 47 5.10 -10.27 -9.72
N PHE A 48 5.02 -11.03 -8.63
CA PHE A 48 6.03 -12.02 -8.25
C PHE A 48 6.17 -13.14 -9.28
N LEU A 49 5.05 -13.68 -9.78
CA LEU A 49 5.05 -14.69 -10.85
C LEU A 49 5.73 -14.16 -12.12
N ALA A 50 5.41 -12.93 -12.53
CA ALA A 50 6.03 -12.29 -13.69
C ALA A 50 7.54 -12.08 -13.50
N MET A 51 7.97 -11.64 -12.31
CA MET A 51 9.38 -11.50 -11.97
C MET A 51 10.11 -12.85 -12.00
N PHE A 52 9.54 -13.89 -11.37
CA PHE A 52 10.13 -15.23 -11.31
C PHE A 52 10.30 -15.81 -12.71
N TYR A 53 9.27 -15.68 -13.55
CA TYR A 53 9.32 -16.13 -14.93
C TYR A 53 10.32 -15.30 -15.79
N GLY A 54 10.45 -14.01 -15.52
CA GLY A 54 11.46 -13.15 -16.15
C GLY A 54 12.89 -13.57 -15.81
N VAL A 55 13.16 -13.93 -14.55
CA VAL A 55 14.47 -14.43 -14.10
C VAL A 55 14.79 -15.78 -14.73
N VAL A 56 13.86 -16.73 -14.70
CA VAL A 56 14.05 -18.06 -15.32
C VAL A 56 14.28 -17.94 -16.83
N SER A 57 13.56 -17.04 -17.51
CA SER A 57 13.68 -16.82 -18.94
C SER A 57 14.87 -15.92 -19.33
N SER A 58 15.63 -15.38 -18.36
CA SER A 58 16.71 -14.39 -18.57
C SER A 58 16.30 -13.19 -19.44
N ARG A 59 15.02 -12.78 -19.35
CA ARG A 59 14.46 -11.65 -20.12
C ARG A 59 14.26 -10.45 -19.21
N ASN A 60 15.22 -9.52 -19.22
CA ASN A 60 15.19 -8.27 -18.43
C ASN A 60 13.88 -7.48 -18.61
N CYS A 61 13.34 -7.45 -19.83
CA CYS A 61 12.07 -6.79 -20.14
C CYS A 61 10.88 -7.38 -19.36
N MET A 62 10.86 -8.70 -19.13
CA MET A 62 9.82 -9.34 -18.30
C MET A 62 10.01 -9.08 -16.81
N ILE A 63 11.27 -9.03 -16.34
CA ILE A 63 11.60 -8.66 -14.95
C ILE A 63 11.12 -7.22 -14.68
N GLY A 64 11.43 -6.28 -15.59
CA GLY A 64 10.95 -4.90 -15.51
C GLY A 64 9.43 -4.80 -15.51
N SER A 65 8.75 -5.58 -16.37
CA SER A 65 7.28 -5.61 -16.39
C SER A 65 6.66 -6.09 -15.07
N GLY A 66 7.25 -7.09 -14.42
CA GLY A 66 6.83 -7.55 -13.08
C GLY A 66 6.97 -6.44 -12.03
N ILE A 67 8.09 -5.72 -12.04
CA ILE A 67 8.34 -4.59 -11.12
C ILE A 67 7.35 -3.45 -11.37
N ILE A 68 7.02 -3.14 -12.63
CA ILE A 68 6.03 -2.12 -12.98
C ILE A 68 4.62 -2.50 -12.49
N VAL A 69 4.19 -3.75 -12.69
CA VAL A 69 2.89 -4.25 -12.19
C VAL A 69 2.83 -4.16 -10.67
N MET A 70 3.92 -4.49 -9.97
CA MET A 70 4.05 -4.32 -8.52
C MET A 70 3.98 -2.83 -8.13
N GLY A 71 4.67 -1.94 -8.84
CA GLY A 71 4.61 -0.50 -8.59
C GLY A 71 3.20 0.08 -8.76
N VAL A 72 2.50 -0.30 -9.84
CA VAL A 72 1.13 0.14 -10.12
C VAL A 72 0.16 -0.35 -9.03
N THR A 73 0.27 -1.60 -8.60
CA THR A 73 -0.58 -2.14 -7.52
C THR A 73 -0.39 -1.36 -6.22
N VAL A 74 0.84 -0.95 -5.89
CA VAL A 74 1.14 -0.10 -4.73
C VAL A 74 0.64 1.34 -4.89
N VAL A 75 0.69 1.94 -6.08
CA VAL A 75 0.15 3.30 -6.34
C VAL A 75 -1.38 3.32 -6.25
N VAL A 76 -2.05 2.35 -6.87
CA VAL A 76 -3.52 2.26 -6.91
C VAL A 76 -4.06 1.89 -5.53
N LEU A 77 -3.38 0.97 -4.85
CA LEU A 77 -3.75 0.46 -3.53
C LEU A 77 -2.55 0.60 -2.57
N PRO A 78 -2.30 1.81 -2.04
CA PRO A 78 -1.30 2.02 -1.02
C PRO A 78 -1.81 1.44 0.30
N PHE A 79 -1.74 0.11 0.42
CA PHE A 79 -1.92 -0.62 1.66
C PHE A 79 -0.73 -0.35 2.56
N THR A 80 -0.74 0.80 3.21
CA THR A 80 0.13 1.02 4.35
C THR A 80 -0.37 0.16 5.49
N THR A 81 0.48 -0.73 5.98
CA THR A 81 0.22 -1.61 7.12
C THR A 81 -0.37 -0.81 8.29
N PRO A 82 -1.31 -1.39 9.06
CA PRO A 82 -1.97 -0.70 10.17
C PRO A 82 -0.95 -0.12 11.17
N GLU A 83 0.18 -0.79 11.36
CA GLU A 83 1.34 -0.34 12.14
C GLU A 83 1.86 1.03 11.68
N THR A 84 2.02 1.25 10.38
CA THR A 84 2.51 2.52 9.81
C THR A 84 1.44 3.61 9.86
N THR A 85 0.17 3.25 9.69
CA THR A 85 -0.95 4.21 9.84
C THR A 85 -1.12 4.69 11.28
N ALA A 86 -0.81 3.85 12.26
CA ALA A 86 -0.85 4.21 13.68
C ALA A 86 0.27 5.18 14.07
N LEU A 87 1.45 5.09 13.44
CA LEU A 87 2.59 5.97 13.70
C LEU A 87 2.51 7.32 12.96
N PHE A 88 2.11 7.32 11.68
CA PHE A 88 2.17 8.52 10.83
C PHE A 88 0.80 9.17 10.54
N GLY A 89 -0.30 8.51 10.86
CA GLY A 89 -1.65 8.92 10.48
C GLY A 89 -2.00 8.51 9.04
N ASN A 90 -3.22 8.01 8.85
CA ASN A 90 -3.68 7.40 7.59
C ASN A 90 -3.45 8.29 6.34
N LYS A 91 -3.66 9.61 6.43
CA LYS A 91 -3.44 10.54 5.31
C LYS A 91 -1.98 10.59 4.85
N LYS A 92 -1.02 10.74 5.78
CA LYS A 92 0.41 10.85 5.44
C LYS A 92 0.95 9.51 4.96
N ALA A 93 0.56 8.43 5.62
CA ALA A 93 0.94 7.07 5.25
C ALA A 93 0.52 6.76 3.80
N ARG A 94 -0.72 7.09 3.42
CA ARG A 94 -1.23 6.86 2.06
C ARG A 94 -0.49 7.68 0.98
N PHE A 95 -0.05 8.89 1.32
CA PHE A 95 0.74 9.73 0.42
C PHE A 95 2.15 9.15 0.19
N ILE A 96 2.81 8.74 1.28
CA ILE A 96 4.13 8.09 1.24
C ILE A 96 4.07 6.80 0.41
N GLY A 97 3.03 5.98 0.59
CA GLY A 97 2.83 4.75 -0.19
C GLY A 97 2.73 4.99 -1.70
N ARG A 98 2.08 6.08 -2.13
CA ARG A 98 2.02 6.44 -3.55
C ARG A 98 3.37 6.88 -4.12
N ILE A 99 4.15 7.64 -3.35
CA ILE A 99 5.50 8.04 -3.75
C ILE A 99 6.39 6.81 -3.92
N LEU A 100 6.38 5.89 -2.95
CA LEU A 100 7.08 4.60 -3.03
C LEU A 100 6.68 3.80 -4.27
N GLY A 101 5.38 3.73 -4.58
CA GLY A 101 4.89 3.07 -5.79
C GLY A 101 5.40 3.72 -7.08
N MET A 102 5.46 5.06 -7.16
CA MET A 102 6.00 5.76 -8.33
C MET A 102 7.50 5.50 -8.51
N ILE A 103 8.26 5.47 -7.41
CA ILE A 103 9.69 5.13 -7.44
C ILE A 103 9.89 3.70 -7.97
N LEU A 104 9.08 2.74 -7.53
CA LEU A 104 9.13 1.36 -8.03
C LEU A 104 8.87 1.27 -9.54
N ILE A 105 7.94 2.05 -10.08
CA ILE A 105 7.68 2.10 -11.53
C ILE A 105 8.91 2.61 -12.28
N ALA A 106 9.54 3.69 -11.79
CA ALA A 106 10.75 4.24 -12.42
C ALA A 106 11.91 3.22 -12.43
N VAL A 107 12.11 2.50 -11.32
CA VAL A 107 13.09 1.41 -11.22
C VAL A 107 12.75 0.27 -12.18
N GLY A 108 11.47 -0.11 -12.29
CA GLY A 108 11.02 -1.16 -13.20
C GLY A 108 11.27 -0.83 -14.67
N ILE A 109 11.07 0.43 -15.07
CA ILE A 109 11.40 0.90 -16.42
C ILE A 109 12.91 0.83 -16.65
N TRP A 110 13.72 1.30 -15.70
CA TRP A 110 15.18 1.25 -15.80
C TRP A 110 15.68 -0.19 -15.97
N VAL A 111 15.23 -1.12 -15.12
CA VAL A 111 15.61 -2.54 -15.20
C VAL A 111 15.09 -3.22 -16.47
N GLY A 112 13.94 -2.80 -16.98
CA GLY A 112 13.38 -3.36 -18.22
C GLY A 112 14.09 -2.92 -19.50
N PHE A 113 14.76 -1.76 -19.47
CA PHE A 113 15.42 -1.14 -20.63
C PHE A 113 16.96 -1.27 -20.64
N ILE A 114 17.57 -1.65 -19.51
CA ILE A 114 19.01 -1.89 -19.36
C ILE A 114 19.38 -3.36 -19.64
#